data_AF-A0A7W0C9U4-F1
#
_entry.id   AF-A0A7W0C9U4-F1
#
_cell.length_a   1.000
_cell.length_b   1.000
_cell.length_c   1.000
_cell.angle_alpha   90.00
_cell.angle_beta   90.00
_cell.angle_gamma   90.00
#
_symmetry.space_group_name_H-M   'P 1'
#
loop_
_entity.id
_entity.type
_entity.pdbx_description
1 polymer ?
#
loop_
_entity_poly.entity_id
_entity_poly.type
_entity_poly.pdbx_seq_one_letter_code
_entity_poly.pdbx_strand_id
1 'polypeptide(L)'
;METAENTINLNFFTATDVAKIFGPNFLDADVCRQWILRRLHPDGAFCPCCGSGLTGTALGRFWQSRTVTCRSCGRDFTARTGTILAGKNLSYQEIVLMAWLMARGDSNSEISEIIGCNRETVRLWRFQLEG
;
A
#
# COMPACT_ATOMS: atom_id res chain seq x y z
N MET A 1 -10.23 12.59 27.54
CA MET A 1 -9.15 11.72 27.04
C MET A 1 -9.77 10.91 25.91
N GLU A 2 -9.82 11.51 24.74
CA GLU A 2 -10.66 11.09 23.61
C GLU A 2 -9.86 10.14 22.72
N THR A 3 -10.37 8.94 22.52
CA THR A 3 -9.79 7.89 21.68
C THR A 3 -9.93 8.30 20.23
N ALA A 4 -8.80 8.54 19.55
CA ALA A 4 -8.79 8.76 18.10
C ALA A 4 -9.25 7.46 17.41
N GLU A 5 -10.47 7.47 16.90
CA GLU A 5 -11.00 6.44 16.02
C GLU A 5 -10.10 6.34 14.79
N ASN A 6 -9.30 5.27 14.79
CA ASN A 6 -8.41 4.90 13.70
C ASN A 6 -9.27 4.56 12.48
N THR A 7 -9.61 5.58 11.69
CA THR A 7 -10.45 5.45 10.50
C THR A 7 -9.63 4.68 9.46
N ILE A 8 -9.86 3.37 9.40
CA ILE A 8 -9.33 2.51 8.35
C ILE A 8 -9.91 3.03 7.04
N ASN A 9 -9.09 3.70 6.24
CA ASN A 9 -9.49 4.14 4.92
C ASN A 9 -9.62 2.89 4.03
N LEU A 10 -10.85 2.41 3.87
CA LEU A 10 -11.14 1.13 3.23
C LEU A 10 -10.91 1.18 1.71
N ASN A 11 -11.01 2.36 1.07
CA ASN A 11 -10.78 2.51 -0.37
C ASN A 11 -9.53 3.34 -0.68
N PHE A 12 -8.41 2.63 -0.61
CA PHE A 12 -7.06 3.10 -0.90
C PHE A 12 -6.83 3.45 -2.39
N PHE A 13 -7.31 2.60 -3.30
CA PHE A 13 -7.50 2.86 -4.73
C PHE A 13 -8.33 1.72 -5.33
N THR A 14 -8.87 1.93 -6.53
CA THR A 14 -9.57 0.90 -7.30
C THR A 14 -8.68 0.29 -8.38
N ALA A 15 -9.05 -0.90 -8.86
CA ALA A 15 -8.42 -1.51 -10.03
C ALA A 15 -8.41 -0.55 -11.24
N THR A 16 -9.48 0.21 -11.45
CA THR A 16 -9.60 1.20 -12.53
C THR A 16 -8.59 2.34 -12.40
N ASP A 17 -8.24 2.74 -11.19
CA ASP A 17 -7.23 3.79 -10.97
C ASP A 17 -5.84 3.36 -11.45
N VAL A 18 -5.52 2.07 -11.33
CA VAL A 18 -4.27 1.49 -11.81
C VAL A 18 -4.25 1.40 -13.34
N ALA A 19 -5.37 1.02 -13.95
CA ALA A 19 -5.47 0.90 -15.41
C ALA A 19 -5.16 2.23 -16.13
N LYS A 20 -5.56 3.37 -15.57
CA LYS A 20 -5.40 4.71 -16.18
C LYS A 20 -3.95 5.18 -16.31
N ILE A 21 -3.04 4.62 -15.52
CA ILE A 21 -1.65 5.09 -15.38
C ILE A 21 -0.63 4.02 -15.79
N PHE A 22 -1.11 2.82 -16.11
CA PHE A 22 -0.26 1.69 -16.42
C PHE A 22 0.50 1.95 -17.72
N GLY A 23 1.81 1.69 -17.70
CA GLY A 23 2.71 1.91 -18.83
C GLY A 23 4.08 1.29 -18.57
N PRO A 24 5.02 1.35 -19.54
CA PRO A 24 6.30 0.62 -19.48
C PRO A 24 7.11 0.88 -18.20
N ASN A 25 7.08 2.11 -17.69
CA ASN A 25 7.82 2.50 -16.50
C ASN A 25 7.02 2.31 -15.20
N PHE A 26 5.74 1.96 -15.28
CA PHE A 26 4.87 1.93 -14.11
C PHE A 26 5.12 0.71 -13.23
N LEU A 27 5.63 -0.40 -13.79
CA LEU A 27 6.09 -1.57 -13.02
C LEU A 27 7.52 -1.41 -12.46
N ASP A 28 8.10 -0.22 -12.54
CA ASP A 28 9.31 0.11 -11.79
C ASP A 28 9.01 0.08 -10.27
N ALA A 29 9.94 -0.50 -9.50
CA ALA A 29 9.76 -0.72 -8.07
C ALA A 29 9.58 0.58 -7.29
N ASP A 30 10.30 1.63 -7.66
CA ASP A 30 10.24 2.93 -7.01
C ASP A 30 8.97 3.68 -7.41
N VAL A 31 8.58 3.60 -8.68
CA VAL A 31 7.33 4.19 -9.18
C VAL A 31 6.11 3.58 -8.50
N CYS A 32 5.99 2.24 -8.50
CA CYS A 32 4.92 1.51 -7.81
C CYS A 32 4.86 1.87 -6.33
N ARG A 33 6.01 1.85 -5.63
CA ARG A 33 6.08 2.18 -4.21
C ARG A 33 5.59 3.61 -3.96
N GLN A 34 6.13 4.60 -4.65
CA GLN A 34 5.74 5.99 -4.42
C GLN A 34 4.26 6.21 -4.74
N TRP A 35 3.76 5.60 -5.82
CA TRP A 35 2.37 5.73 -6.23
C TRP A 35 1.40 5.16 -5.18
N ILE A 36 1.71 3.98 -4.64
CA ILE A 36 0.96 3.35 -3.55
C ILE A 36 1.07 4.20 -2.29
N LEU A 37 2.28 4.53 -1.83
CA LEU A 37 2.45 5.22 -0.55
C LEU A 37 1.74 6.58 -0.51
N ARG A 38 1.73 7.34 -1.61
CA ARG A 38 1.04 8.64 -1.69
C ARG A 38 -0.47 8.53 -1.52
N ARG A 39 -1.07 7.39 -1.89
CA ARG A 39 -2.49 7.13 -1.67
C ARG A 39 -2.80 6.61 -0.26
N LEU A 40 -1.84 5.94 0.39
CA LEU A 40 -2.00 5.43 1.75
C LEU A 40 -1.90 6.57 2.75
N HIS A 41 -1.07 7.55 2.41
CA HIS A 41 -0.70 8.68 3.25
C HIS A 41 -0.97 9.99 2.50
N PRO A 42 -2.24 10.30 2.15
CA PRO A 42 -2.59 11.47 1.36
C PRO A 42 -2.20 12.78 2.07
N ASP A 43 -2.29 12.80 3.40
CA ASP A 43 -1.94 13.96 4.22
C ASP A 43 -0.44 14.05 4.54
N GLY A 44 0.34 13.06 4.12
CA GLY A 44 1.77 12.95 4.38
C GLY A 44 2.13 11.90 5.44
N ALA A 45 3.41 11.85 5.80
CA ALA A 45 3.95 10.81 6.66
C ALA A 45 3.78 11.17 8.15
N PHE A 46 2.94 10.41 8.84
CA PHE A 46 2.71 10.53 10.28
C PHE A 46 3.00 9.22 11.01
N CYS A 47 3.36 9.32 12.29
CA CYS A 47 3.49 8.14 13.13
C CYS A 47 2.10 7.55 13.40
N PRO A 48 1.85 6.27 13.09
CA PRO A 48 0.54 5.64 13.32
C PRO A 48 0.22 5.46 14.82
N CYS A 49 1.21 5.60 15.72
CA CYS A 49 1.00 5.42 17.16
C CYS A 49 0.68 6.71 17.91
N CYS A 50 1.19 7.85 17.47
CA CYS A 50 1.07 9.12 18.21
C CYS A 50 0.72 10.33 17.33
N GLY A 51 0.61 10.15 16.01
CA GLY A 51 0.23 11.20 15.07
C GLY A 51 1.33 12.22 14.75
N SER A 52 2.54 12.10 15.32
CA SER A 52 3.62 13.05 15.04
C SER A 52 4.08 12.98 13.58
N GLY A 53 4.21 14.14 12.92
CA GLY A 53 4.76 14.23 11.56
C GLY A 53 6.23 13.82 11.48
N LEU A 54 6.62 13.16 10.38
CA LEU A 54 8.00 12.75 10.13
C LEU A 54 8.77 13.85 9.39
N THR A 55 10.04 14.03 9.74
CA THR A 55 10.91 15.03 9.12
C THR A 55 12.32 14.47 8.83
N GLY A 56 13.08 15.16 7.97
CA GLY A 56 14.47 14.85 7.66
C GLY A 56 14.69 13.41 7.17
N THR A 57 15.73 12.75 7.69
CA THR A 57 16.10 11.38 7.29
C THR A 57 15.00 10.35 7.56
N ALA A 58 14.20 10.53 8.62
CA ALA A 58 13.10 9.62 8.92
C ALA A 58 12.02 9.68 7.83
N LEU A 59 11.71 10.87 7.32
CA LEU A 59 10.78 11.05 6.21
C LEU A 59 11.27 10.34 4.93
N GLY A 60 12.54 10.49 4.58
CA GLY A 60 13.12 9.81 3.41
C GLY A 60 13.07 8.28 3.53
N ARG A 61 13.40 7.74 4.70
CA ARG A 61 13.32 6.30 4.98
C ARG A 61 11.88 5.77 4.89
N PHE A 62 10.92 6.54 5.40
CA PHE A 62 9.50 6.21 5.33
C PHE A 62 9.02 6.03 3.87
N TRP A 63 9.31 7.00 2.99
CA TRP A 63 8.94 6.89 1.56
C TRP A 63 9.73 5.82 0.79
N GLN A 64 10.84 5.35 1.34
CA GLN A 64 11.57 4.18 0.87
C GLN A 64 11.05 2.86 1.45
N SER A 65 9.94 2.88 2.22
CA SER A 65 9.38 1.73 2.94
C SER A 65 10.36 1.05 3.90
N ARG A 66 11.34 1.78 4.41
CA ARG A 66 12.27 1.30 5.44
C ARG A 66 11.65 1.51 6.82
N THR A 67 12.10 0.71 7.78
CA THR A 67 11.75 0.93 9.19
C THR A 67 12.28 2.27 9.67
N VAL A 68 11.41 2.97 10.39
CA VAL A 68 11.63 4.28 11.00
C VAL A 68 11.23 4.22 12.47
N THR A 69 12.03 4.87 13.31
CA THR A 69 11.73 5.05 14.74
C THR A 69 11.14 6.44 14.93
N CYS A 70 9.95 6.52 15.55
CA CYS A 70 9.32 7.79 15.88
C CYS A 70 10.17 8.54 16.93
N ARG A 71 10.51 9.81 16.66
CA ARG A 71 11.24 10.64 17.64
C ARG A 71 10.39 11.07 18.83
N SER A 72 9.07 11.09 18.70
CA SER A 72 8.15 11.53 19.76
C SER A 72 7.78 10.40 20.72
N CYS A 73 7.50 9.20 20.23
CA CYS A 73 7.07 8.07 21.08
C CYS A 73 8.03 6.86 21.09
N GLY A 74 9.12 6.91 20.33
CA GLY A 74 10.15 5.86 20.32
C GLY A 74 9.78 4.55 19.63
N ARG A 75 8.57 4.43 19.05
CA ARG A 75 8.11 3.20 18.40
C ARG A 75 8.65 3.07 16.97
N ASP A 76 8.97 1.84 16.59
CA ASP A 76 9.34 1.47 15.23
C ASP A 76 8.11 1.15 14.39
N PHE A 77 8.12 1.63 13.15
CA PHE A 77 7.08 1.34 12.16
C PHE A 77 7.63 1.48 10.74
N THR A 78 6.83 1.08 9.76
CA THR A 78 7.07 1.27 8.32
C THR A 78 5.90 2.03 7.70
N ALA A 79 6.03 2.47 6.46
CA ALA A 79 4.93 3.09 5.72
C ALA A 79 3.73 2.15 5.47
N ARG A 80 3.85 0.84 5.72
CA ARG A 80 2.73 -0.12 5.68
C ARG A 80 2.06 -0.32 7.04
N THR A 81 2.65 0.19 8.12
CA THR A 81 2.13 -0.02 9.47
C THR A 81 0.82 0.74 9.65
N GLY A 82 -0.20 0.06 10.17
CA GLY A 82 -1.53 0.65 10.35
C GLY A 82 -2.32 0.81 9.05
N THR A 83 -1.85 0.26 7.93
CA THR A 83 -2.57 0.30 6.65
C THR A 83 -3.06 -1.08 6.24
N ILE A 84 -3.87 -1.16 5.18
CA ILE A 84 -4.33 -2.43 4.60
C ILE A 84 -3.18 -3.33 4.11
N LEU A 85 -1.98 -2.77 3.91
CA LEU A 85 -0.78 -3.49 3.50
C LEU A 85 0.01 -4.07 4.68
N ALA A 86 -0.38 -3.78 5.91
CA ALA A 86 0.27 -4.29 7.10
C ALA A 86 0.26 -5.83 7.11
N GLY A 87 1.43 -6.45 7.30
CA GLY A 87 1.57 -7.90 7.34
C GLY A 87 1.34 -8.63 6.01
N LYS A 88 1.17 -7.90 4.90
CA LYS A 88 1.04 -8.50 3.56
C LYS A 88 2.41 -8.65 2.91
N ASN A 89 2.69 -9.84 2.39
CA ASN A 89 3.98 -10.19 1.79
C ASN A 89 4.14 -9.76 0.32
N LEU A 90 3.09 -9.23 -0.31
CA LEU A 90 3.19 -8.74 -1.68
C LEU A 90 4.04 -7.46 -1.75
N SER A 91 4.94 -7.40 -2.72
CA SER A 91 5.65 -6.20 -3.14
C SER A 91 4.68 -5.17 -3.73
N TYR A 92 5.16 -3.94 -3.88
CA TYR A 92 4.34 -2.88 -4.47
C TYR A 92 4.02 -3.14 -5.94
N GLN A 93 4.95 -3.73 -6.69
CA GLN A 93 4.72 -4.10 -8.09
C GLN A 93 3.69 -5.22 -8.23
N GLU A 94 3.75 -6.24 -7.37
CA GLU A 94 2.76 -7.32 -7.38
C GLU A 94 1.35 -6.81 -7.07
N ILE A 95 1.21 -5.89 -6.10
CA ILE A 95 -0.07 -5.27 -5.76
C ILE A 95 -0.63 -4.47 -6.96
N VAL A 96 0.23 -3.66 -7.59
CA VAL A 96 -0.15 -2.87 -8.77
C VAL A 96 -0.54 -3.78 -9.93
N LEU A 97 0.29 -4.78 -10.26
CA LEU A 97 0.02 -5.70 -11.36
C LEU A 97 -1.26 -6.50 -11.11
N MET A 98 -1.47 -6.96 -9.88
CA MET A 98 -2.67 -7.67 -9.46
C MET A 98 -3.92 -6.80 -9.67
N ALA A 99 -3.89 -5.55 -9.21
CA ALA A 99 -4.99 -4.61 -9.41
C ALA A 99 -5.25 -4.31 -10.90
N TRP A 100 -4.19 -4.20 -11.72
CA TRP A 100 -4.33 -3.99 -13.15
C TRP A 100 -5.02 -5.18 -13.85
N LEU A 101 -4.61 -6.41 -13.54
CA LEU A 101 -5.23 -7.62 -14.08
C LEU A 101 -6.70 -7.76 -13.64
N MET A 102 -7.01 -7.39 -12.39
CA MET A 102 -8.40 -7.33 -11.92
C MET A 102 -9.24 -6.37 -12.76
N ALA A 103 -8.73 -5.15 -13.03
CA ALA A 103 -9.41 -4.16 -13.87
C ALA A 103 -9.58 -4.60 -15.32
N ARG A 104 -8.63 -5.38 -15.85
CA ARG A 104 -8.73 -5.96 -17.20
C ARG A 104 -9.76 -7.11 -17.26
N GLY A 105 -10.21 -7.60 -16.10
CA GLY A 105 -11.23 -8.64 -15.98
C GLY A 105 -10.68 -10.07 -15.91
N ASP A 106 -9.38 -10.25 -15.67
CA ASP A 106 -8.76 -11.58 -15.58
C ASP A 106 -9.33 -12.39 -14.40
N SER A 107 -9.43 -13.70 -14.58
CA SER A 107 -9.90 -14.59 -13.53
C SER A 107 -8.90 -14.70 -12.37
N ASN A 108 -9.38 -15.09 -11.18
CA ASN A 108 -8.49 -15.31 -10.04
C ASN A 108 -7.41 -16.36 -10.30
N SER A 109 -7.68 -17.33 -11.19
CA SER A 109 -6.70 -18.36 -11.55
C SER A 109 -5.57 -17.77 -12.37
N GLU A 110 -5.90 -17.04 -13.43
CA GLU A 110 -4.92 -16.37 -14.31
C GLU A 110 -4.07 -15.38 -13.51
N ILE A 111 -4.70 -14.56 -12.66
CA ILE A 111 -3.98 -13.62 -11.79
C ILE A 111 -3.03 -14.35 -10.85
N SER A 112 -3.49 -15.43 -10.21
CA SER A 112 -2.66 -16.19 -9.27
C SER A 112 -1.42 -16.79 -9.95
N GLU A 113 -1.57 -17.24 -11.20
CA GLU A 113 -0.50 -17.80 -12.01
C GLU A 113 0.50 -16.73 -12.44
N ILE A 114 0.02 -15.60 -12.96
CA ILE A 114 0.87 -14.48 -13.40
C ILE A 114 1.66 -13.88 -12.22
N ILE A 115 1.01 -13.68 -11.08
CA ILE A 115 1.65 -13.10 -9.89
C ILE A 115 2.52 -14.15 -9.14
N GLY A 116 2.24 -15.44 -9.31
CA GLY A 116 2.91 -16.49 -8.54
C GLY A 116 2.47 -16.55 -7.08
N CYS A 117 1.20 -16.27 -6.80
CA CYS A 117 0.64 -16.28 -5.43
C CYS A 117 -0.54 -17.26 -5.29
N ASN A 118 -1.02 -17.47 -4.06
CA ASN A 118 -2.20 -18.32 -3.84
C ASN A 118 -3.48 -17.64 -4.34
N ARG A 119 -4.39 -18.40 -4.97
CA ARG A 119 -5.74 -17.92 -5.37
C ARG A 119 -6.52 -17.27 -4.24
N GLU A 120 -6.34 -17.72 -3.00
CA GLU A 120 -6.97 -17.11 -1.83
C GLU A 120 -6.43 -15.69 -1.59
N THR A 121 -5.13 -15.46 -1.81
CA THR A 121 -4.55 -14.11 -1.78
C THR A 121 -5.28 -13.22 -2.78
N VAL A 122 -5.44 -13.67 -4.04
CA VAL A 122 -6.14 -12.91 -5.07
C VAL A 122 -7.58 -12.59 -4.65
N ARG A 123 -8.31 -13.56 -4.08
CA ARG A 123 -9.68 -13.35 -3.59
C ARG A 123 -9.77 -12.27 -2.51
N LEU A 124 -8.90 -12.34 -1.51
CA LEU A 124 -8.85 -11.34 -0.44
C LEU A 124 -8.55 -9.94 -1.01
N TRP A 125 -7.65 -9.86 -1.99
CA TRP A 125 -7.32 -8.60 -2.64
C TRP A 125 -8.43 -8.05 -3.54
N ARG A 126 -9.22 -8.90 -4.22
CA ARG A 126 -10.43 -8.44 -4.92
C ARG A 126 -11.41 -7.78 -3.97
N PHE A 127 -11.68 -8.42 -2.83
CA PHE A 127 -12.57 -7.84 -1.82
C PHE A 127 -12.07 -6.48 -1.32
N GLN A 128 -10.75 -6.30 -1.20
CA GLN A 128 -10.15 -5.04 -0.76
C GLN A 128 -10.11 -3.94 -1.83
N LEU A 129 -10.05 -4.28 -3.12
CA LEU A 129 -9.83 -3.31 -4.22
C LEU A 129 -11.08 -3.04 -5.07
N GLU A 130 -12.06 -3.92 -5.03
CA GLU A 130 -13.33 -3.84 -5.79
C GLU A 130 -14.54 -3.59 -4.88
N GLY A 131 -14.36 -3.60 -3.55
CA GLY A 131 -15.38 -3.25 -2.56
C GLY A 131 -15.63 -1.74 -2.47
#